data_AF-A0A392QLT8-F1
#
_entry.id   AF-A0A392QLT8-F1
#
_cell.length_a   1.000
_cell.length_b   1.000
_cell.length_c   1.000
_cell.angle_alpha   90.00
_cell.angle_beta   90.00
_cell.angle_gamma   90.00
#
_symmetry.space_group_name_H-M   'P 1'
#
loop_
_entity.id
_entity.type
_entity.pdbx_description
1 polymer ?
#
loop_
_entity_poly.entity_id
_entity_poly.type
_entity_poly.pdbx_seq_one_letter_code
_entity_poly.pdbx_strand_id
1 'polypeptide(L)'
;MFEFLHSSIVGTPIINEGNAQQIITVLLQSMKDVPNVAEKACGALYFLAQGYEDVGLTSPITPFFQEIVQSLLTVTHREDATESRLRTAAYETLNEVVRCSTDETAPLVLQLVNVIMMELHKCLEAQNLSSDEREKQSELIGLLCGCLQGLCL
;
A
#
# COMPACT_ATOMS: atom_id res chain seq x y z
N MET A 1 3.43 -14.76 -8.61
CA MET A 1 3.87 -14.42 -9.99
C MET A 1 4.87 -13.26 -10.01
N PHE A 2 4.79 -12.26 -9.13
CA PHE A 2 5.79 -11.18 -9.03
C PHE A 2 6.98 -11.45 -8.07
N GLU A 3 6.87 -12.46 -7.19
CA GLU A 3 7.91 -12.90 -6.23
C GLU A 3 9.31 -13.20 -6.83
N PHE A 4 9.42 -13.35 -8.16
CA PHE A 4 10.68 -13.71 -8.84
C PHE A 4 11.31 -12.58 -9.66
N LEU A 5 10.74 -11.36 -9.67
CA LEU A 5 11.26 -10.29 -10.53
C LEU A 5 12.56 -9.64 -10.04
N HIS A 6 12.96 -9.90 -8.80
CA HIS A 6 14.10 -9.25 -8.16
C HIS A 6 15.14 -10.22 -7.60
N SER A 7 15.10 -11.49 -8.01
CA SER A 7 16.20 -12.40 -7.65
C SER A 7 17.51 -11.88 -8.23
N SER A 8 18.51 -11.68 -7.37
CA SER A 8 19.90 -11.31 -7.69
C SER A 8 20.64 -12.29 -8.63
N ILE A 9 19.90 -13.20 -9.28
CA ILE A 9 20.37 -14.20 -10.24
C ILE A 9 20.40 -13.63 -11.66
N VAL A 10 19.61 -12.58 -11.96
CA VAL A 10 19.55 -11.96 -13.29
C VAL A 10 20.20 -10.58 -13.22
N GLY A 11 21.39 -10.43 -13.80
CA GLY A 11 22.28 -9.26 -13.69
C GLY A 11 21.78 -7.92 -14.23
N THR A 12 20.47 -7.71 -14.38
CA THR A 12 19.85 -6.41 -14.66
C THR A 12 18.42 -6.42 -14.10
N PRO A 13 18.02 -5.45 -13.25
CA PRO A 13 16.65 -5.36 -12.78
C PRO A 13 15.71 -5.12 -13.97
N ILE A 14 14.65 -5.93 -14.08
CA ILE A 14 13.64 -5.83 -15.16
C ILE A 14 12.96 -4.45 -15.12
N ILE A 15 12.85 -3.89 -13.92
CA ILE A 15 12.29 -2.57 -13.68
C ILE A 15 13.43 -1.59 -13.41
N ASN A 16 13.47 -0.54 -14.21
CA ASN A 16 14.49 0.52 -14.19
C ASN A 16 13.82 1.87 -14.44
N GLU A 17 14.57 2.96 -14.32
CA GLU A 17 14.04 4.32 -14.49
C GLU A 17 13.30 4.52 -15.83
N GLY A 18 13.74 3.83 -16.90
CA GLY A 18 13.14 3.94 -18.23
C GLY A 18 11.75 3.31 -18.39
N ASN A 19 11.35 2.41 -17.49
CA ASN A 19 10.04 1.75 -17.53
C ASN A 19 9.21 1.88 -16.23
N ALA A 20 9.83 2.30 -15.12
CA ALA A 20 9.18 2.42 -13.81
C ALA A 20 7.94 3.31 -13.88
N GLN A 21 8.04 4.49 -14.51
CA GLN A 21 6.91 5.42 -14.64
C GLN A 21 5.70 4.75 -15.31
N GLN A 22 5.90 4.05 -16.42
CA GLN A 22 4.81 3.41 -17.15
C GLN A 22 4.19 2.28 -16.34
N ILE A 23 5.01 1.45 -15.68
CA ILE A 23 4.54 0.34 -14.85
C ILE A 23 3.72 0.86 -13.68
N ILE A 24 4.24 1.84 -12.93
CA ILE A 24 3.52 2.47 -11.81
C ILE A 24 2.22 3.08 -12.31
N THR A 25 2.25 3.85 -13.40
CA THR A 25 1.03 4.45 -13.97
C THR A 25 -0.04 3.40 -14.26
N VAL A 26 0.33 2.28 -14.90
CA VAL A 26 -0.61 1.20 -15.23
C VAL A 26 -1.17 0.53 -13.97
N LEU A 27 -0.34 0.29 -12.95
CA LEU A 27 -0.78 -0.27 -11.68
C LEU A 27 -1.78 0.67 -10.98
N LEU A 28 -1.47 1.97 -10.89
CA LEU A 28 -2.34 2.95 -10.25
C LEU A 28 -3.65 3.19 -11.01
N GLN A 29 -3.66 3.07 -12.34
CA GLN A 29 -4.92 3.08 -13.09
C GLN A 29 -5.73 1.79 -12.87
N SER A 30 -5.07 0.63 -12.83
CA SER A 30 -5.73 -0.66 -12.56
C SER A 30 -6.38 -0.71 -11.17
N MET A 31 -5.84 0.01 -10.19
CA MET A 31 -6.44 0.15 -8.85
C MET A 31 -7.82 0.83 -8.84
N LYS A 32 -8.22 1.48 -9.94
CA LYS A 32 -9.53 2.14 -10.09
C LYS A 32 -10.59 1.23 -10.71
N ASP A 33 -10.20 0.05 -11.16
CA ASP A 33 -11.11 -0.92 -11.77
C ASP A 33 -11.90 -1.70 -10.70
N VAL A 34 -12.73 -2.66 -11.10
CA VAL A 34 -13.53 -3.52 -10.22
C VAL A 34 -12.68 -4.19 -9.13
N PRO A 35 -13.24 -4.53 -7.95
CA PRO A 35 -12.46 -4.94 -6.77
C PRO A 35 -11.46 -6.07 -7.00
N ASN A 36 -11.82 -7.08 -7.79
CA ASN A 36 -10.93 -8.19 -8.13
C ASN A 36 -9.68 -7.74 -8.91
N VAL A 37 -9.80 -6.75 -9.80
CA VAL A 37 -8.67 -6.24 -10.59
C VAL A 37 -7.82 -5.31 -9.72
N ALA A 38 -8.48 -4.44 -8.96
CA ALA A 38 -7.80 -3.51 -8.06
C ALA A 38 -7.01 -4.23 -6.96
N GLU A 39 -7.52 -5.34 -6.42
CA GLU A 39 -6.81 -6.15 -5.42
C GLU A 39 -5.53 -6.75 -6.01
N LYS A 40 -5.60 -7.28 -7.25
CA LYS A 40 -4.41 -7.78 -7.94
C LYS A 40 -3.41 -6.67 -8.29
N ALA A 41 -3.88 -5.47 -8.59
CA ALA A 41 -3.02 -4.31 -8.81
C ALA A 41 -2.29 -3.89 -7.52
N CYS A 42 -2.98 -3.89 -6.37
CA CYS A 42 -2.35 -3.69 -5.06
C CYS A 42 -1.28 -4.76 -4.80
N GLY A 43 -1.63 -6.04 -4.95
CA GLY A 43 -0.67 -7.14 -4.75
C GLY A 43 0.55 -7.08 -5.70
N ALA A 44 0.36 -6.66 -6.95
CA ALA A 44 1.49 -6.46 -7.88
C ALA A 44 2.42 -5.34 -7.41
N LEU A 45 1.85 -4.22 -6.92
CA LEU A 45 2.64 -3.14 -6.32
C LEU A 45 3.34 -3.58 -5.02
N TYR A 46 2.70 -4.41 -4.19
CA TYR A 46 3.30 -4.98 -2.98
C TYR A 46 4.61 -5.71 -3.32
N PHE A 47 4.55 -6.67 -4.24
CA PHE A 47 5.74 -7.42 -4.65
C PHE A 47 6.77 -6.57 -5.40
N LEU A 48 6.32 -5.51 -6.06
CA LEU A 48 7.20 -4.53 -6.67
C LEU A 48 8.02 -3.80 -5.61
N ALA A 49 7.37 -3.26 -4.58
CA ALA A 49 8.03 -2.56 -3.48
C ALA A 49 9.00 -3.48 -2.74
N GLN A 50 8.54 -4.68 -2.37
CA GLN A 50 9.34 -5.70 -1.68
C GLN A 50 10.61 -6.06 -2.46
N GLY A 51 10.52 -6.11 -3.78
CA GLY A 51 11.66 -6.38 -4.67
C GLY A 51 12.81 -5.37 -4.58
N TYR A 52 12.55 -4.19 -4.01
CA TYR A 52 13.53 -3.12 -3.86
C TYR A 52 14.03 -2.93 -2.41
N GLU A 53 13.66 -3.80 -1.47
CA GLU A 53 14.04 -3.65 -0.05
C GLU A 53 15.56 -3.69 0.18
N ASP A 54 16.29 -4.58 -0.50
CA ASP A 54 17.73 -4.83 -0.27
C ASP A 54 18.67 -4.01 -1.18
N VAL A 55 18.12 -3.20 -2.08
CA VAL A 55 18.92 -2.39 -3.01
C VAL A 55 19.20 -1.09 -2.27
N GLY A 56 20.33 -0.99 -1.57
CA GLY A 56 20.75 0.20 -0.80
C GLY A 56 21.01 1.48 -1.62
N LEU A 57 20.37 1.62 -2.79
CA LEU A 57 20.35 2.77 -3.68
C LEU A 57 18.91 3.24 -3.88
N THR A 58 18.74 4.48 -4.33
CA THR A 58 17.45 5.10 -4.63
C THR A 58 16.58 4.18 -5.50
N SER A 59 15.46 3.71 -4.96
CA SER A 59 14.57 2.80 -5.68
C SER A 59 13.91 3.53 -6.87
N PRO A 60 13.73 2.89 -8.03
CA PRO A 60 12.98 3.47 -9.16
C PRO A 60 11.54 3.85 -8.81
N ILE A 61 11.00 3.37 -7.67
CA ILE A 61 9.66 3.71 -7.18
C ILE A 61 9.66 4.94 -6.28
N THR A 62 10.81 5.35 -5.72
CA THR A 62 10.94 6.49 -4.79
C THR A 62 10.32 7.78 -5.34
N PRO A 63 10.52 8.17 -6.61
CA PRO A 63 9.90 9.38 -7.18
C PRO A 63 8.36 9.34 -7.18
N PHE A 64 7.76 8.16 -7.12
CA PHE A 64 6.31 7.94 -7.19
C PHE A 64 5.69 7.68 -5.82
N PHE A 65 6.48 7.70 -4.74
CA PHE A 65 6.03 7.31 -3.39
C PHE A 65 4.76 8.04 -2.96
N GLN A 66 4.70 9.37 -3.16
CA GLN A 66 3.54 10.17 -2.79
C GLN A 66 2.27 9.75 -3.57
N GLU A 67 2.40 9.55 -4.89
CA GLU A 67 1.28 9.17 -5.75
C GLU A 67 0.77 7.75 -5.42
N ILE A 68 1.70 6.84 -5.11
CA ILE A 68 1.41 5.48 -4.66
C ILE A 68 0.61 5.51 -3.36
N VAL A 69 1.12 6.20 -2.32
CA VAL A 69 0.45 6.30 -1.02
C VAL A 69 -0.96 6.90 -1.17
N GLN A 70 -1.10 7.97 -1.95
CA GLN A 70 -2.39 8.61 -2.18
C GLN A 70 -3.37 7.67 -2.90
N SER A 71 -2.89 6.90 -3.89
CA SER A 71 -3.72 5.94 -4.62
C SER A 71 -4.19 4.81 -3.72
N LEU A 72 -3.29 4.25 -2.89
CA LEU A 72 -3.63 3.20 -1.93
C LEU A 72 -4.64 3.69 -0.89
N LEU A 73 -4.45 4.89 -0.33
CA LEU A 73 -5.45 5.51 0.55
C LEU A 73 -6.78 5.73 -0.17
N THR A 74 -6.76 6.12 -1.45
CA THR A 74 -8.02 6.24 -2.22
C THR A 74 -8.72 4.88 -2.33
N VAL A 75 -7.97 3.79 -2.55
CA VAL A 75 -8.51 2.43 -2.60
C VAL A 75 -9.15 2.01 -1.28
N THR A 76 -8.52 2.30 -0.14
CA THR A 76 -9.06 1.90 1.19
C THR A 76 -10.42 2.54 1.49
N HIS A 77 -10.68 3.72 0.92
CA HIS A 77 -11.90 4.51 1.07
C HIS A 77 -12.98 4.26 0.01
N ARG A 78 -12.74 3.38 -0.98
CA ARG A 78 -13.77 3.05 -1.97
C ARG A 78 -15.00 2.45 -1.29
N GLU A 79 -16.17 2.69 -1.90
CA GLU A 79 -17.44 2.12 -1.43
C GLU A 79 -17.43 0.58 -1.48
N ASP A 80 -16.79 0.01 -2.50
CA ASP A 80 -16.64 -1.43 -2.74
C ASP A 80 -15.33 -2.01 -2.13
N ALA A 81 -14.62 -1.26 -1.28
CA ALA A 81 -13.34 -1.69 -0.71
C ALA A 81 -13.43 -2.97 0.16
N THR A 82 -14.62 -3.29 0.69
CA THR A 82 -14.83 -4.54 1.44
C THR A 82 -14.96 -5.78 0.56
N GLU A 83 -15.11 -5.60 -0.75
CA GLU A 83 -15.19 -6.71 -1.71
C GLU A 83 -13.80 -7.24 -2.05
N SER A 84 -13.73 -8.54 -2.35
CA SER A 84 -12.51 -9.19 -2.84
C SER A 84 -11.25 -8.98 -2.00
N ARG A 85 -11.40 -8.65 -0.70
CA ARG A 85 -10.29 -8.29 0.21
C ARG A 85 -9.51 -7.05 -0.23
N LEU A 86 -10.12 -6.17 -1.04
CA LEU A 86 -9.46 -5.00 -1.63
C LEU A 86 -8.86 -4.08 -0.56
N ARG A 87 -9.62 -3.75 0.48
CA ARG A 87 -9.15 -2.89 1.57
C ARG A 87 -7.96 -3.50 2.31
N THR A 88 -8.02 -4.80 2.58
CA THR A 88 -6.92 -5.56 3.20
C THR A 88 -5.67 -5.48 2.33
N ALA A 89 -5.79 -5.81 1.04
CA ALA A 89 -4.67 -5.78 0.10
C ALA A 89 -4.06 -4.37 -0.03
N ALA A 90 -4.89 -3.32 -0.02
CA ALA A 90 -4.42 -1.94 -0.08
C ALA A 90 -3.61 -1.54 1.17
N TYR A 91 -4.08 -1.88 2.38
CA TYR A 91 -3.34 -1.62 3.62
C TYR A 91 -2.05 -2.45 3.73
N GLU A 92 -2.09 -3.73 3.33
CA GLU A 92 -0.89 -4.58 3.27
C GLU A 92 0.15 -4.00 2.30
N THR A 93 -0.30 -3.55 1.12
CA THR A 93 0.56 -2.88 0.12
C THR A 93 1.12 -1.57 0.64
N LEU A 94 0.32 -0.77 1.34
CA LEU A 94 0.75 0.48 1.95
C LEU A 94 1.87 0.24 2.98
N ASN A 95 1.73 -0.80 3.81
CA ASN A 95 2.74 -1.18 4.80
C ASN A 95 4.04 -1.61 4.14
N GLU A 96 3.97 -2.37 3.06
CA GLU A 96 5.15 -2.81 2.32
C GLU A 96 5.88 -1.64 1.67
N VAL A 97 5.15 -0.73 1.01
CA VAL A 97 5.73 0.48 0.40
C VAL A 97 6.44 1.34 1.46
N VAL A 98 5.86 1.44 2.65
CA VAL A 98 6.47 2.12 3.80
C VAL A 98 7.71 1.39 4.30
N ARG A 99 7.67 0.05 4.41
CA ARG A 99 8.84 -0.74 4.86
C ARG A 99 10.02 -0.55 3.92
N CYS A 100 9.75 -0.46 2.62
CA CYS A 100 10.77 -0.21 1.59
C CYS A 100 11.07 1.29 1.37
N SER A 101 10.65 2.17 2.29
CA SER A 101 10.92 3.61 2.21
C SER A 101 12.38 3.93 2.53
N THR A 102 12.80 5.16 2.20
CA THR A 102 14.17 5.64 2.38
C THR A 102 14.15 6.96 3.16
N ASP A 103 15.32 7.46 3.57
CA ASP A 103 15.43 8.76 4.23
C ASP A 103 14.80 9.91 3.40
N GLU A 104 14.80 9.80 2.07
CA GLU A 104 14.18 10.78 1.17
C GLU A 104 12.64 10.83 1.33
N THR A 105 12.01 9.69 1.64
CA THR A 105 10.55 9.59 1.79
C THR A 105 10.08 9.68 3.23
N ALA A 106 10.99 9.76 4.21
CA ALA A 106 10.68 9.89 5.63
C ALA A 106 9.69 11.04 5.96
N PRO A 107 9.76 12.24 5.36
CA PRO A 107 8.77 13.29 5.61
C PRO A 107 7.34 12.89 5.21
N LEU A 108 7.20 12.13 4.11
CA LEU A 108 5.90 11.64 3.63
C LEU A 108 5.37 10.52 4.54
N VAL A 109 6.25 9.65 5.02
CA VAL A 109 5.92 8.61 6.01
C VAL A 109 5.37 9.23 7.30
N LEU A 110 6.00 10.30 7.81
CA LEU A 110 5.50 11.02 8.99
C LEU A 110 4.12 11.66 8.78
N GLN A 111 3.86 12.18 7.58
CA GLN A 111 2.52 12.67 7.24
C GLN A 111 1.49 11.53 7.22
N LEU A 112 1.86 10.37 6.68
CA LEU A 112 1.00 9.19 6.63
C LEU A 112 0.64 8.69 8.04
N VAL A 113 1.58 8.70 8.99
CA VAL A 113 1.30 8.34 10.41
C VAL A 113 0.13 9.15 10.96
N ASN A 114 0.10 10.47 10.70
CA ASN A 114 -1.00 11.32 11.17
C ASN A 114 -2.34 10.96 10.51
N VAL A 115 -2.33 10.62 9.23
CA VAL A 115 -3.54 10.18 8.51
C VAL A 115 -4.08 8.88 9.11
N ILE A 116 -3.23 7.86 9.26
CA ILE A 116 -3.64 6.56 9.80
C ILE A 116 -4.11 6.69 11.27
N MET A 117 -3.44 7.50 12.09
CA MET A 117 -3.90 7.78 13.46
C MET A 117 -5.28 8.44 13.49
N MET A 118 -5.54 9.39 12.61
CA MET A 118 -6.84 10.06 12.52
C MET A 118 -7.94 9.08 12.08
N GLU A 119 -7.67 8.19 11.13
CA GLU A 119 -8.62 7.15 10.71
C GLU A 119 -8.90 6.15 11.83
N LEU A 120 -7.86 5.72 12.55
CA LEU A 120 -8.02 4.83 13.70
C LEU A 120 -8.90 5.49 14.77
N HIS A 121 -8.66 6.76 15.06
CA HIS A 121 -9.47 7.50 16.03
C HIS A 121 -10.95 7.55 15.62
N LYS A 122 -11.23 7.88 14.35
CA LYS A 122 -12.61 7.87 13.81
C LYS A 122 -13.26 6.49 13.92
N CYS A 123 -12.49 5.43 13.64
CA CYS A 123 -12.99 4.06 13.78
C CYS A 123 -13.35 3.75 15.23
N LEU A 124 -12.55 4.19 16.20
CA LEU A 124 -12.80 3.95 17.63
C LEU A 124 -14.00 4.77 18.17
N GLU A 125 -14.28 5.94 17.61
CA GLU A 125 -15.39 6.79 18.03
C GLU A 125 -16.76 6.35 17.48
N ALA A 126 -16.79 5.49 16.46
CA ALA A 126 -18.05 5.03 15.87
C ALA A 126 -18.85 4.17 16.85
N GLN A 127 -20.07 4.61 17.16
CA GLN A 127 -21.02 3.98 18.09
C GLN A 127 -22.27 3.48 17.37
N ASN A 128 -23.09 2.68 18.05
CA ASN A 128 -24.39 2.16 17.58
C ASN A 128 -24.31 1.30 16.30
N LEU A 129 -23.23 0.54 16.15
CA LEU A 129 -23.07 -0.40 15.05
C LEU A 129 -23.88 -1.68 15.28
N SER A 130 -24.40 -2.24 14.19
CA SER A 130 -24.88 -3.63 14.16
C SER A 130 -23.73 -4.61 14.43
N SER A 131 -24.07 -5.88 14.67
CA SER A 131 -23.05 -6.92 14.89
C SER A 131 -22.08 -7.04 13.70
N ASP A 132 -22.61 -7.04 12.48
CA ASP A 132 -21.83 -7.17 11.25
C ASP A 132 -20.93 -5.94 11.01
N GLU A 133 -21.43 -4.73 11.28
CA GLU A 133 -20.64 -3.51 11.17
C GLU A 133 -19.52 -3.47 12.21
N ARG A 134 -19.76 -4.01 13.42
CA ARG A 134 -18.75 -4.11 14.48
C ARG A 134 -17.62 -5.08 14.13
N GLU A 135 -17.94 -6.19 13.47
CA GLU A 135 -16.92 -7.12 12.98
C GLU A 135 -16.04 -6.45 11.92
N LYS A 136 -16.65 -5.79 10.92
CA LYS A 136 -15.92 -5.02 9.90
C LYS A 136 -15.08 -3.88 10.48
N GLN A 137 -15.60 -3.17 11.48
CA GLN A 137 -14.87 -2.15 12.22
C GLN A 137 -13.66 -2.75 12.94
N SER A 138 -13.81 -3.92 13.56
CA SER A 138 -12.72 -4.59 14.28
C SER A 138 -11.61 -5.04 13.34
N GLU A 139 -11.97 -5.56 12.16
CA GLU A 139 -11.00 -5.88 11.09
C GLU A 139 -10.25 -4.62 10.64
N LEU A 140 -10.96 -3.52 10.38
CA LEU A 140 -10.35 -2.26 9.97
C LEU A 140 -9.40 -1.69 11.04
N ILE A 141 -9.79 -1.73 12.32
CA ILE A 141 -8.91 -1.34 13.42
C ILE A 141 -7.65 -2.19 13.43
N GLY A 142 -7.77 -3.51 13.23
CA GLY A 142 -6.62 -4.42 13.13
C GLY A 142 -5.65 -4.01 12.01
N LEU A 143 -6.18 -3.68 10.82
CA LEU A 143 -5.38 -3.22 9.69
C LEU A 143 -4.67 -1.89 9.99
N LEU A 144 -5.40 -0.89 10.49
CA LEU A 144 -4.86 0.43 10.83
C LEU A 144 -3.79 0.34 11.93
N CYS A 145 -4.01 -0.49 12.95
CA CYS A 145 -3.02 -0.76 13.99
C CYS A 145 -1.76 -1.42 13.42
N GLY A 146 -1.92 -2.40 12.52
CA GLY A 146 -0.80 -3.03 11.82
C GLY A 146 0.00 -2.00 10.99
N CYS A 147 -0.70 -1.08 10.32
CA CYS A 147 -0.04 0.01 9.59
C CYS A 147 0.76 0.93 10.51
N LEU A 148 0.17 1.40 11.62
CA LEU A 148 0.86 2.26 12.57
C LEU A 148 2.07 1.58 13.19
N GLN A 149 1.97 0.28 13.48
CA GLN A 149 3.10 -0.48 13.99
C GLN A 149 4.24 -0.53 12.97
N GLY A 150 3.94 -0.81 11.69
CA GLY A 150 4.96 -0.83 10.63
C GLY A 150 5.57 0.53 10.31
N LEU A 151 4.81 1.62 10.49
CA LEU A 151 5.28 3.00 10.29
C LEU A 151 6.22 3.51 11.40
N CYS A 152 6.13 2.94 12.60
CA CYS A 152 6.82 3.43 13.79
C CYS A 152 8.02 2.57 14.23
N LEU A 153 8.30 1.47 13.52
CA LEU A 153 9.43 0.57 13.76
C LEU A 153 10.55 0.84 12.75
#